data_AF-A0A7J4LM29-F1
#
_entry.id   AF-A0A7J4LM29-F1
#
_cell.length_a   1.000
_cell.length_b   1.000
_cell.length_c   1.000
_cell.angle_alpha   90.00
_cell.angle_beta   90.00
_cell.angle_gamma   90.00
#
_symmetry.space_group_name_H-M   'P 1'
#
loop_
_entity.id
_entity.type
_entity.pdbx_description
1 polymer ?
#
loop_
_entity_poly.entity_id
_entity_poly.type
_entity_poly.pdbx_seq_one_letter_code
_entity_poly.pdbx_strand_id
1 'polypeptide(L)'
;MPKKESCLEELKKKYKAIQSKYKLPDFAYLNENFEVEKLAEEETDFLLRGVRKIILEKIVSYLQFNELLLNPSNGPMFFFAFVSSFSLDDKKTAESLYEKLVDFEIEAMDLNNEYSEEKEAAFIKRACKEWQDVKEDISSVLKSIKANWKVKREKKDRNYFG
;
A
#
# COMPACT_ATOMS: atom_id res chain seq x y z
N MET A 1 -38.06 -9.64 -17.51
CA MET A 1 -37.08 -10.23 -16.58
C MET A 1 -36.35 -9.09 -15.89
N PRO A 2 -36.33 -9.01 -14.55
CA PRO A 2 -35.53 -7.99 -13.86
C PRO A 2 -34.05 -8.19 -14.20
N LYS A 3 -33.31 -7.10 -14.47
CA LYS A 3 -31.86 -7.16 -14.69
C LYS A 3 -31.22 -7.73 -13.43
N LYS A 4 -30.53 -8.88 -13.55
CA LYS A 4 -29.66 -9.41 -12.50
C LYS A 4 -28.66 -8.30 -12.14
N GLU A 5 -28.63 -7.90 -10.88
CA GLU A 5 -27.65 -6.91 -10.42
C GLU A 5 -26.24 -7.48 -10.60
N SER A 6 -25.27 -6.62 -10.94
CA SER A 6 -23.89 -7.08 -11.03
C SER A 6 -23.36 -7.33 -9.61
N CYS A 7 -22.45 -8.30 -9.46
CA CYS A 7 -21.84 -8.62 -8.17
C CYS A 7 -21.20 -7.38 -7.51
N LEU A 8 -20.70 -6.44 -8.31
CA LEU A 8 -20.14 -5.17 -7.85
C LEU A 8 -21.20 -4.24 -7.22
N GLU A 9 -22.39 -4.16 -7.79
CA GLU A 9 -23.47 -3.34 -7.22
C GLU A 9 -23.99 -3.94 -5.90
N GLU A 10 -24.04 -5.28 -5.80
CA GLU A 10 -24.36 -5.96 -4.55
C GLU A 10 -23.29 -5.70 -3.47
N LEU A 11 -22.00 -5.78 -3.83
CA LEU A 11 -20.89 -5.44 -2.94
C LEU A 11 -21.01 -4.02 -2.42
N LYS A 12 -21.22 -3.03 -3.30
CA LYS A 12 -21.38 -1.62 -2.91
C LYS A 12 -22.54 -1.43 -1.94
N LYS A 13 -23.67 -2.13 -2.15
CA LYS A 13 -24.83 -2.08 -1.24
C LYS A 13 -24.50 -2.67 0.14
N LYS A 14 -23.89 -3.86 0.18
CA LYS A 14 -23.46 -4.50 1.44
C LYS A 14 -22.47 -3.61 2.19
N TYR A 15 -21.49 -3.04 1.48
CA TYR A 15 -20.52 -2.11 2.05
C TYR A 15 -21.19 -0.87 2.63
N LYS A 16 -22.13 -0.24 1.92
CA LYS A 16 -22.83 0.99 2.37
C LYS A 16 -23.54 0.83 3.71
N ALA A 17 -24.11 -0.35 3.97
CA ALA A 17 -24.74 -0.66 5.26
C ALA A 17 -23.72 -0.63 6.41
N ILE A 18 -22.55 -1.25 6.22
CA ILE A 18 -21.50 -1.34 7.22
C ILE A 18 -20.73 -0.01 7.34
N GLN A 19 -20.56 0.71 6.23
CA GLN A 19 -19.97 2.04 6.18
C GLN A 19 -20.67 3.00 7.15
N SER A 20 -22.00 3.01 7.13
CA SER A 20 -22.82 3.84 8.01
C SER A 20 -22.67 3.43 9.48
N LYS A 21 -22.57 2.13 9.77
CA LYS A 21 -22.40 1.59 11.13
C LYS A 21 -21.10 2.05 11.77
N TYR A 22 -19.99 2.03 11.03
CA TYR A 22 -18.64 2.28 11.58
C TYR A 22 -18.00 3.61 11.17
N LYS A 23 -18.69 4.40 10.34
CA LYS A 23 -18.19 5.64 9.72
C LYS A 23 -16.92 5.37 8.89
N LEU A 24 -16.98 4.37 8.02
CA LEU A 24 -15.86 3.99 7.16
C LEU A 24 -15.74 4.97 5.96
N PRO A 25 -14.56 5.04 5.32
CA PRO A 25 -14.36 5.79 4.08
C PRO A 25 -15.32 5.37 2.97
N ASP A 26 -15.51 6.24 1.98
CA ASP A 26 -16.37 5.91 0.84
C ASP A 26 -15.79 4.78 -0.01
N PHE A 27 -16.68 3.98 -0.60
CA PHE A 27 -16.27 2.89 -1.49
C PHE A 27 -15.38 3.38 -2.64
N ALA A 28 -15.67 4.57 -3.19
CA ALA A 28 -14.86 5.19 -4.24
C ALA A 28 -13.42 5.46 -3.78
N TYR A 29 -13.24 5.99 -2.56
CA TYR A 29 -11.92 6.22 -1.99
C TYR A 29 -11.14 4.91 -1.82
N LEU A 30 -11.81 3.90 -1.26
CA LEU A 30 -11.20 2.58 -1.09
C LEU A 30 -10.80 1.97 -2.44
N ASN A 31 -11.63 2.14 -3.46
CA ASN A 31 -11.37 1.59 -4.77
C ASN A 31 -10.21 2.29 -5.48
N GLU A 32 -10.18 3.62 -5.46
CA GLU A 32 -9.10 4.42 -6.07
C GLU A 32 -7.73 4.11 -5.46
N ASN A 33 -7.67 3.89 -4.14
CA ASN A 33 -6.41 3.68 -3.44
C ASN A 33 -6.00 2.20 -3.36
N PHE A 34 -6.97 1.29 -3.20
CA PHE A 34 -6.72 -0.11 -2.85
C PHE A 34 -7.38 -1.14 -3.77
N GLU A 35 -8.23 -0.75 -4.74
CA GLU A 35 -8.87 -1.68 -5.68
C GLU A 35 -9.85 -2.68 -5.01
N VAL A 36 -10.62 -2.22 -4.01
CA VAL A 36 -11.57 -3.06 -3.25
C VAL A 36 -12.71 -3.66 -4.09
N GLU A 37 -12.93 -3.19 -5.32
CA GLU A 37 -13.88 -3.81 -6.24
C GLU A 37 -13.55 -5.26 -6.57
N LYS A 38 -12.30 -5.71 -6.38
CA LYS A 38 -11.89 -7.12 -6.51
C LYS A 38 -12.72 -8.06 -5.62
N LEU A 39 -13.25 -7.60 -4.49
CA LEU A 39 -14.13 -8.41 -3.64
C LEU A 39 -15.46 -8.79 -4.32
N ALA A 40 -15.82 -8.15 -5.43
CA ALA A 40 -17.05 -8.47 -6.14
C ALA A 40 -17.01 -9.88 -6.75
N GLU A 41 -15.82 -10.47 -6.89
CA GLU A 41 -15.60 -11.82 -7.39
C GLU A 41 -15.64 -12.89 -6.28
N GLU A 42 -15.74 -12.48 -5.01
CA GLU A 42 -15.67 -13.36 -3.84
C GLU A 42 -16.97 -13.34 -3.03
N GLU A 43 -17.45 -14.54 -2.64
CA GLU A 43 -18.47 -14.66 -1.61
C GLU A 43 -17.81 -14.66 -0.22
N THR A 44 -18.29 -13.80 0.67
CA THR A 44 -17.74 -13.69 2.03
C THR A 44 -18.81 -13.27 3.04
N ASP A 45 -18.80 -13.92 4.21
CA ASP A 45 -19.57 -13.51 5.38
C ASP A 45 -18.85 -12.39 6.17
N PHE A 46 -17.55 -12.20 5.93
CA PHE A 46 -16.68 -11.29 6.67
C PHE A 46 -16.18 -10.17 5.77
N LEU A 47 -17.09 -9.28 5.36
CA LEU A 47 -16.77 -8.23 4.39
C LEU A 47 -15.59 -7.35 4.81
N LEU A 48 -15.55 -6.91 6.08
CA LEU A 48 -14.48 -6.03 6.55
C LEU A 48 -13.11 -6.72 6.56
N ARG A 49 -13.07 -8.03 6.82
CA ARG A 49 -11.84 -8.83 6.67
C ARG A 49 -11.35 -8.81 5.23
N GLY A 50 -12.27 -8.96 4.26
CA GLY A 50 -11.95 -8.86 2.84
C GLY A 50 -11.37 -7.49 2.48
N VAL A 51 -12.02 -6.41 2.95
CA VAL A 51 -11.55 -5.04 2.72
C VAL A 51 -10.17 -4.82 3.32
N ARG A 52 -9.93 -5.25 4.57
CA ARG A 52 -8.61 -5.17 5.21
C ARG A 52 -7.55 -5.92 4.40
N LYS A 53 -7.82 -7.14 3.95
CA LYS A 53 -6.87 -7.93 3.17
C LYS A 53 -6.40 -7.20 1.92
N ILE A 54 -7.33 -6.61 1.17
CA ILE A 54 -7.00 -5.83 -0.03
C ILE A 54 -6.16 -4.59 0.30
N ILE A 55 -6.52 -3.86 1.36
CA ILE A 55 -5.70 -2.74 1.84
C ILE A 55 -4.28 -3.23 2.18
N LEU A 56 -4.18 -4.35 2.88
CA LEU A 56 -2.93 -4.92 3.32
C LEU A 56 -2.06 -5.40 2.14
N GLU A 57 -2.64 -5.99 1.09
CA GLU A 57 -1.91 -6.36 -0.13
C GLU A 57 -1.13 -5.18 -0.71
N LYS A 58 -1.76 -3.99 -0.75
CA LYS A 58 -1.12 -2.75 -1.19
C LYS A 58 0.02 -2.34 -0.25
N ILE A 59 -0.24 -2.35 1.06
CA ILE A 59 0.73 -1.99 2.10
C ILE A 59 1.96 -2.90 2.05
N VAL A 60 1.75 -4.21 2.01
CA VAL A 60 2.81 -5.23 1.94
C VAL A 60 3.62 -5.10 0.66
N SER A 61 2.98 -4.79 -0.47
CA SER A 61 3.71 -4.53 -1.72
C SER A 61 4.71 -3.38 -1.58
N TYR A 62 4.33 -2.30 -0.88
CA TYR A 62 5.25 -1.20 -0.59
C TYR A 62 6.26 -1.53 0.50
N LEU A 63 5.89 -2.34 1.49
CA LEU A 63 6.81 -2.82 2.53
C LEU A 63 7.96 -3.60 1.90
N GLN A 64 7.64 -4.59 1.04
CA GLN A 64 8.62 -5.40 0.32
C GLN A 64 9.51 -4.55 -0.59
N PHE A 65 8.93 -3.57 -1.29
CA PHE A 65 9.72 -2.61 -2.07
C PHE A 65 10.71 -1.84 -1.20
N ASN A 66 10.26 -1.38 -0.02
CA ASN A 66 11.07 -0.61 0.90
C ASN A 66 12.15 -1.47 1.60
N GLU A 67 11.86 -2.73 1.90
CA GLU A 67 12.85 -3.70 2.40
C GLU A 67 14.02 -3.88 1.41
N LEU A 68 13.73 -3.93 0.11
CA LEU A 68 14.75 -4.02 -0.93
C LEU A 68 15.61 -2.75 -1.04
N LEU A 69 15.11 -1.60 -0.58
CA LEU A 69 15.88 -0.35 -0.50
C LEU A 69 16.74 -0.29 0.76
N LEU A 70 16.27 -0.80 1.88
CA LEU A 70 17.03 -0.81 3.13
C LEU A 70 18.09 -1.92 3.14
N ASN A 71 17.76 -3.08 2.57
CA ASN A 71 18.65 -4.23 2.48
C ASN A 71 18.67 -4.85 1.07
N PRO A 72 19.41 -4.25 0.12
CA PRO A 72 19.45 -4.73 -1.26
C PRO A 72 20.20 -6.06 -1.44
N SER A 73 20.81 -6.65 -0.39
CA SER A 73 21.65 -7.84 -0.50
C SER A 73 20.95 -9.04 -1.14
N ASN A 74 19.64 -9.14 -0.94
CA ASN A 74 18.80 -10.22 -1.44
C ASN A 74 17.96 -9.81 -2.66
N GLY A 75 18.13 -8.57 -3.14
CA GLY A 75 17.34 -7.99 -4.21
C GLY A 75 17.99 -8.07 -5.59
N PRO A 76 17.21 -7.84 -6.67
CA PRO A 76 17.76 -7.64 -8.01
C PRO A 76 18.85 -6.55 -8.02
N MET A 77 19.87 -6.74 -8.86
CA MET A 77 21.06 -5.87 -8.90
C MET A 77 20.74 -4.37 -9.10
N PHE A 78 19.61 -4.04 -9.74
CA PHE A 78 19.22 -2.65 -9.95
C PHE A 78 18.92 -1.89 -8.63
N PHE A 79 18.52 -2.59 -7.56
CA PHE A 79 18.31 -1.97 -6.25
C PHE A 79 19.61 -1.42 -5.66
N PHE A 80 20.75 -2.10 -5.85
CA PHE A 80 22.05 -1.54 -5.44
C PHE A 80 22.35 -0.21 -6.13
N ALA A 81 21.92 -0.05 -7.39
CA ALA A 81 22.08 1.22 -8.10
C ALA A 81 21.20 2.34 -7.52
N PHE A 82 20.07 2.00 -6.91
CA PHE A 82 19.19 2.94 -6.21
C PHE A 82 19.77 3.33 -4.85
N VAL A 83 20.10 2.34 -4.03
CA VAL A 83 20.56 2.55 -2.64
C VAL A 83 21.91 3.25 -2.57
N SER A 84 22.82 2.96 -3.51
CA SER A 84 24.12 3.66 -3.61
C SER A 84 24.01 5.17 -3.85
N SER A 85 22.80 5.67 -4.16
CA SER A 85 22.55 7.09 -4.40
C SER A 85 21.76 7.77 -3.28
N PHE A 86 21.38 7.05 -2.23
CA PHE A 86 20.59 7.60 -1.14
C PHE A 86 21.42 8.57 -0.29
N SER A 87 20.87 9.75 -0.07
CA SER A 87 21.32 10.64 0.99
C SER A 87 21.00 10.07 2.37
N LEU A 88 21.52 10.69 3.43
CA LEU A 88 21.13 10.32 4.79
C LEU A 88 19.63 10.55 5.05
N ASP A 89 19.04 11.58 4.43
CA ASP A 89 17.62 11.90 4.60
C ASP A 89 16.74 10.90 3.84
N ASP A 90 17.18 10.41 2.68
CA ASP A 90 16.47 9.34 1.95
C ASP A 90 16.42 8.05 2.78
N LYS A 91 17.53 7.70 3.46
CA LYS A 91 17.59 6.53 4.33
C LYS A 91 16.65 6.66 5.51
N LYS A 92 16.65 7.81 6.20
CA LYS A 92 15.72 8.06 7.31
C LYS A 92 14.27 8.01 6.88
N THR A 93 13.97 8.54 5.69
CA THR A 93 12.61 8.48 5.13
C THR A 93 12.21 7.03 4.85
N ALA A 94 13.11 6.23 4.26
CA ALA A 94 12.87 4.81 4.03
C ALA A 94 12.72 4.01 5.34
N GLU A 95 13.55 4.27 6.35
CA GLU A 95 13.43 3.65 7.68
C GLU A 95 12.10 3.99 8.36
N SER A 96 11.70 5.25 8.37
CA SER A 96 10.41 5.66 8.95
C SER A 96 9.22 5.06 8.19
N LEU A 97 9.29 5.00 6.85
CA LEU A 97 8.28 4.33 6.04
C LEU A 97 8.20 2.83 6.37
N TYR A 98 9.34 2.17 6.61
CA TYR A 98 9.39 0.76 6.98
C TYR A 98 8.64 0.50 8.29
N GLU A 99 8.95 1.27 9.33
CA GLU A 99 8.31 1.15 10.64
C GLU A 99 6.78 1.31 10.53
N LYS A 100 6.31 2.35 9.83
CA LYS A 100 4.87 2.58 9.60
C LYS A 100 4.18 1.40 8.91
N LEU A 101 4.82 0.83 7.88
CA LEU A 101 4.24 -0.28 7.11
C LEU A 101 4.25 -1.59 7.91
N VAL A 102 5.29 -1.84 8.71
CA VAL A 102 5.38 -3.01 9.60
C VAL A 102 4.29 -2.96 10.67
N ASP A 103 3.98 -1.80 11.23
CA ASP A 103 2.91 -1.65 12.22
C ASP A 103 1.55 -2.14 11.69
N PHE A 104 1.23 -1.87 10.41
CA PHE A 104 0.02 -2.39 9.78
C PHE A 104 0.04 -3.90 9.62
N GLU A 105 1.18 -4.47 9.25
CA GLU A 105 1.34 -5.92 9.08
C GLU A 105 1.15 -6.65 10.41
N ILE A 106 1.75 -6.15 11.49
CA ILE A 106 1.60 -6.72 12.84
C ILE A 106 0.14 -6.65 13.31
N GLU A 107 -0.52 -5.49 13.15
CA GLU A 107 -1.93 -5.34 13.53
C GLU A 107 -2.84 -6.27 12.70
N ALA A 108 -2.54 -6.45 11.42
CA ALA A 108 -3.28 -7.37 10.56
C ALA A 108 -3.06 -8.84 10.94
N MET A 109 -1.86 -9.22 11.40
CA MET A 109 -1.59 -10.55 11.94
C MET A 109 -2.40 -10.83 13.21
N ASP A 110 -2.54 -9.86 14.11
CA ASP A 110 -3.40 -9.98 15.29
C ASP A 110 -4.87 -10.24 14.90
N LEU A 111 -5.39 -9.43 13.97
CA LEU A 111 -6.75 -9.59 13.41
C LEU A 111 -6.99 -10.91 12.65
N ASN A 112 -5.92 -11.52 12.11
CA ASN A 112 -6.01 -12.83 11.50
C ASN A 112 -6.13 -13.95 12.55
N ASN A 113 -5.53 -13.77 13.72
CA ASN A 113 -5.61 -14.71 14.83
C ASN A 113 -6.95 -14.61 15.57
N GLU A 114 -7.43 -13.39 15.79
CA GLU A 114 -8.70 -13.13 16.49
C GLU A 114 -9.55 -12.10 15.73
N TYR A 115 -10.65 -12.57 15.13
CA TYR A 115 -11.57 -11.70 14.41
C TYR A 115 -12.43 -10.85 15.34
N SER A 116 -12.48 -9.55 15.06
CA SER A 116 -13.49 -8.63 15.59
C SER A 116 -13.90 -7.63 14.52
N GLU A 117 -15.19 -7.53 14.23
CA GLU A 117 -15.71 -6.60 13.23
C GLU A 117 -15.38 -5.14 13.59
N GLU A 118 -15.42 -4.80 14.88
CA GLU A 118 -15.06 -3.48 15.39
C GLU A 118 -13.57 -3.18 15.19
N LYS A 119 -12.68 -4.15 15.48
CA LYS A 119 -11.24 -4.00 15.25
C LYS A 119 -10.91 -3.92 13.75
N GLU A 120 -11.57 -4.70 12.90
CA GLU A 120 -11.44 -4.62 11.45
C GLU A 120 -11.84 -3.23 10.92
N ALA A 121 -12.96 -2.69 11.41
CA ALA A 121 -13.39 -1.33 11.09
C ALA A 121 -12.38 -0.27 11.58
N ALA A 122 -11.79 -0.45 12.76
CA ALA A 122 -10.77 0.45 13.31
C ALA A 122 -9.51 0.45 12.44
N PHE A 123 -9.01 -0.73 12.07
CA PHE A 123 -7.88 -0.90 11.16
C PHE A 123 -8.12 -0.16 9.84
N ILE A 124 -9.27 -0.40 9.18
CA ILE A 124 -9.58 0.20 7.88
C ILE A 124 -9.56 1.73 7.96
N LYS A 125 -10.13 2.31 9.03
CA LYS A 125 -10.11 3.77 9.24
C LYS A 125 -8.70 4.30 9.43
N ARG A 126 -7.91 3.62 10.27
CA ARG A 126 -6.52 4.00 10.55
C ARG A 126 -5.69 3.96 9.25
N ALA A 127 -5.70 2.82 8.56
CA ALA A 127 -4.99 2.62 7.32
C ALA A 127 -5.36 3.68 6.28
N CYS A 128 -6.65 3.95 6.09
CA CYS A 128 -7.09 4.97 5.13
C CYS A 128 -6.67 6.39 5.49
N LYS A 129 -6.61 6.72 6.79
CA LYS A 129 -6.18 8.02 7.29
C LYS A 129 -4.67 8.22 7.08
N GLU A 130 -3.87 7.24 7.46
CA GLU A 130 -2.40 7.29 7.39
C GLU A 130 -1.87 7.05 5.97
N TRP A 131 -2.72 6.53 5.07
CA TRP A 131 -2.33 6.23 3.69
C TRP A 131 -1.81 7.45 2.91
N GLN A 132 -2.30 8.66 3.21
CA GLN A 132 -1.81 9.87 2.52
C GLN A 132 -0.35 10.13 2.87
N ASP A 133 0.00 10.06 4.15
CA ASP A 133 1.38 10.23 4.63
C ASP A 133 2.30 9.14 4.03
N VAL A 134 1.83 7.89 3.99
CA VAL A 134 2.54 6.78 3.35
C VAL A 134 2.80 7.06 1.87
N LYS A 135 1.80 7.57 1.13
CA LYS A 135 1.97 7.93 -0.28
C LYS A 135 2.98 9.07 -0.47
N GLU A 136 2.99 10.05 0.43
CA GLU A 136 3.95 11.15 0.38
C GLU A 136 5.39 10.66 0.60
N ASP A 137 5.60 9.81 1.60
CA ASP A 137 6.90 9.19 1.90
C ASP A 137 7.39 8.34 0.72
N ILE A 138 6.53 7.48 0.16
CA ILE A 138 6.83 6.68 -1.04
C ILE A 138 7.19 7.60 -2.22
N SER A 139 6.42 8.66 -2.43
CA SER A 139 6.64 9.62 -3.52
C SER A 139 7.99 10.33 -3.36
N SER A 140 8.38 10.68 -2.13
CA SER A 140 9.69 11.26 -1.81
C SER A 140 10.82 10.31 -2.19
N VAL A 141 10.76 9.06 -1.71
CA VAL A 141 11.76 8.02 -2.01
C VAL A 141 11.87 7.78 -3.52
N LEU A 142 10.75 7.69 -4.24
CA LEU A 142 10.74 7.50 -5.69
C LEU A 142 11.31 8.69 -6.46
N LYS A 143 11.10 9.93 -5.99
CA LYS A 143 11.71 11.13 -6.59
C LYS A 143 13.22 11.10 -6.46
N SER A 144 13.75 10.75 -5.29
CA SER A 144 15.19 10.61 -5.05
C SER A 144 15.80 9.55 -5.97
N ILE A 145 15.17 8.37 -6.07
CA ILE A 145 15.60 7.31 -7.00
C ILE A 145 15.64 7.82 -8.45
N LYS A 146 14.56 8.48 -8.91
CA LYS A 146 14.46 8.99 -10.29
C LYS A 146 15.50 10.06 -10.61
N ALA A 147 15.73 11.00 -9.69
CA ALA A 147 16.71 12.08 -9.86
C ALA A 147 18.12 11.48 -10.04
N ASN A 148 18.49 10.56 -9.16
CA ASN A 148 19.81 9.94 -9.18
C ASN A 148 20.03 9.01 -10.37
N TRP A 149 18.98 8.33 -10.83
CA TRP A 149 19.04 7.50 -12.02
C TRP A 149 19.30 8.30 -13.31
N LYS A 150 18.75 9.52 -13.41
CA LYS A 150 19.04 10.44 -14.53
C LYS A 150 20.51 10.88 -14.53
N VAL A 151 21.03 11.30 -13.37
CA VAL A 151 22.43 11.74 -13.23
C VAL A 151 23.42 10.63 -13.60
N LYS A 152 23.17 9.37 -13.21
CA LYS A 152 24.03 8.24 -13.59
C LYS A 152 24.08 8.01 -15.11
N ARG A 153 22.98 8.22 -15.84
CA ARG A 153 22.97 8.11 -17.31
C ARG A 153 23.78 9.23 -17.98
N GLU A 154 23.57 10.48 -17.57
CA GLU A 154 24.28 11.62 -18.15
C GLU A 154 25.80 11.55 -17.96
N LYS A 155 26.28 11.04 -16.81
CA LYS A 155 27.72 10.83 -16.58
C LYS A 155 28.31 9.73 -17.49
N LYS A 156 27.53 8.70 -17.81
CA LYS A 156 27.98 7.59 -18.66
C LYS A 156 28.10 8.02 -20.13
N ASP A 157 27.20 8.90 -20.59
CA ASP A 157 27.24 9.44 -21.96
C ASP A 157 28.40 10.43 -22.17
N ARG A 158 28.75 11.23 -21.17
CA ARG A 158 29.90 12.16 -21.26
C ARG A 158 31.24 11.44 -21.29
N ASN A 159 31.40 10.38 -20.53
CA ASN A 159 32.65 9.61 -20.49
C ASN A 159 32.90 8.76 -21.76
N TYR A 160 31.89 8.59 -22.62
CA TYR A 160 32.05 7.81 -23.86
C TYR A 160 32.70 8.61 -24.99
N PHE A 161 32.75 9.95 -24.88
CA PHE A 161 33.32 10.83 -25.91
C PHE A 161 34.51 11.69 -25.47
N GLY A 162 34.98 11.54 -24.22
CA GLY A 162 36.12 12.30 -23.68
C GLY A 162 35.70 13.62 -23.05
#